data_AF-A0AAU6TYI5-F1
#
_entry.id   AF-A0AAU6TYI5-F1
#
_cell.length_a   1.000
_cell.length_b   1.000
_cell.length_c   1.000
_cell.angle_alpha   90.00
_cell.angle_beta   90.00
_cell.angle_gamma   90.00
#
_symmetry.space_group_name_H-M   'P 1'
#
loop_
_entity.id
_entity.type
_entity.pdbx_description
1 polymer ?
#
loop_
_entity_poly.entity_id
_entity_poly.type
_entity_poly.pdbx_seq_one_letter_code
_entity_poly.pdbx_strand_id
1 'polypeptide(L)' 'MDYWFVSYKVRARNGDTLQGHQITETEAGVSPRDALEQATQKIADESQADLRSVRILAFNRV' A
#
# COMPACT_ATOMS: atom_id res chain seq x y z
N MET A 1 15.17 9.65 4.88
CA MET A 1 14.09 8.69 4.59
C MET A 1 12.79 9.45 4.60
N ASP A 2 11.87 9.06 3.74
CA ASP A 2 10.51 9.60 3.69
C ASP A 2 9.53 8.54 4.20
N TYR A 3 8.55 8.97 4.98
CA TYR A 3 7.53 8.09 5.53
C TYR A 3 6.17 8.39 4.92
N TRP A 4 5.42 7.35 4.61
CA TRP A 4 4.12 7.45 3.96
C TRP A 4 3.09 6.67 4.74
N PHE A 5 2.07 7.36 5.22
CA PHE A 5 0.89 6.72 5.78
C PHE A 5 0.00 6.22 4.65
N VAL A 6 -0.35 4.94 4.71
CA VAL A 6 -1.20 4.28 3.71
C VAL A 6 -2.34 3.56 4.41
N SER A 7 -3.58 3.93 4.09
CA SER A 7 -4.77 3.18 4.48
C SER A 7 -5.34 2.46 3.27
N TYR A 8 -5.71 1.19 3.42
CA TYR A 8 -6.09 0.35 2.31
C TYR A 8 -7.19 -0.66 2.65
N LYS A 9 -7.83 -1.13 1.58
CA LYS A 9 -8.71 -2.30 1.56
C LYS A 9 -8.27 -3.21 0.42
N VAL A 10 -8.19 -4.51 0.65
CA VAL A 10 -7.70 -5.47 -0.34
C VAL A 10 -8.53 -6.75 -0.29
N ARG A 11 -8.81 -7.32 -1.46
CA ARG A 11 -9.43 -8.64 -1.57
C ARG A 11 -8.36 -9.68 -1.88
N ALA A 12 -8.11 -10.56 -0.93
CA ALA A 12 -7.17 -11.67 -1.05
C ALA A 12 -7.71 -12.75 -1.98
N ARG A 13 -6.81 -13.58 -2.55
CA ARG A 13 -7.19 -14.65 -3.48
C ARG A 13 -8.05 -15.75 -2.85
N ASN A 14 -7.96 -15.93 -1.53
CA ASN A 14 -8.79 -16.85 -0.77
C ASN A 14 -10.25 -16.37 -0.62
N GLY A 15 -10.58 -15.16 -1.09
CA GLY A 15 -11.91 -14.57 -1.01
C GLY A 15 -12.09 -13.58 0.13
N ASP A 16 -11.15 -13.52 1.08
CA ASP A 16 -11.23 -12.63 2.22
C ASP A 16 -11.03 -11.17 1.82
N THR A 17 -11.66 -10.28 2.58
CA THR A 17 -11.46 -8.85 2.46
C THR A 17 -10.75 -8.34 3.70
N LEU A 18 -9.55 -7.81 3.49
CA LEU A 18 -8.71 -7.24 4.53
C LEU A 18 -8.76 -5.72 4.45
N GLN A 19 -8.71 -5.06 5.60
CA GLN A 19 -8.58 -3.61 5.70
C GLN A 19 -7.49 -3.29 6.72
N GLY A 20 -6.69 -2.27 6.43
CA GLY A 20 -5.53 -1.98 7.26
C GLY A 20 -4.96 -0.59 7.03
N HIS A 21 -3.95 -0.30 7.83
CA HIS A 21 -3.08 0.85 7.66
C HIS A 21 -1.64 0.41 7.87
N GLN A 22 -0.71 1.06 7.17
CA GLN A 22 0.72 0.88 7.41
C GLN A 22 1.50 2.16 7.15
N ILE A 23 2.70 2.23 7.73
CA ILE A 23 3.70 3.23 7.37
C ILE A 23 4.69 2.57 6.40
N THR A 24 4.84 3.17 5.22
CA THR A 24 5.83 2.77 4.22
C THR A 24 7.02 3.71 4.31
N GLU A 25 8.20 3.15 4.52
CA GLU A 25 9.46 3.86 4.48
C GLU A 25 10.04 3.81 3.07
N THR A 26 10.48 4.95 2.54
CA THR A 26 11.17 5.05 1.25
C THR A 26 12.46 5.86 1.39
N GLU A 27 13.34 5.75 0.40
CA GLU A 27 14.47 6.67 0.26
C GLU A 27 13.99 8.13 0.20
N ALA A 28 14.85 9.06 0.63
CA ALA A 28 14.53 10.48 0.60
C ALA A 28 14.45 10.99 -0.85
N GLY A 29 13.40 11.75 -1.17
CA GLY A 29 13.24 12.35 -2.50
C GLY A 29 12.56 11.44 -3.52
N VAL A 30 12.06 10.27 -3.10
CA VAL A 30 11.20 9.41 -3.93
C VAL A 30 9.91 10.16 -4.26
N SER A 31 9.45 10.03 -5.51
CA SER A 31 8.23 10.70 -5.94
C SER A 31 7.01 10.09 -5.24
N PRO A 32 5.95 10.87 -4.96
CA PRO A 32 4.72 10.32 -4.38
C PRO A 32 4.13 9.16 -5.18
N ARG A 33 4.32 9.17 -6.51
CA ARG A 33 3.88 8.09 -7.40
C ARG A 33 4.64 6.79 -7.13
N ASP A 34 5.96 6.86 -7.07
CA ASP A 34 6.79 5.67 -6.88
C ASP A 34 6.60 5.10 -5.46
N ALA A 35 6.45 5.99 -4.46
CA ALA A 35 6.12 5.58 -3.10
C ALA A 35 4.75 4.88 -3.02
N LEU A 36 3.75 5.39 -3.74
CA LEU A 36 2.42 4.77 -3.83
C LEU A 36 2.49 3.40 -4.52
N GLU A 37 3.27 3.28 -5.60
CA GLU A 37 3.46 2.04 -6.34
C GLU A 37 4.11 0.97 -5.46
N GLN A 38 5.20 1.31 -4.78
CA GLN A 38 5.87 0.44 -3.82
C GLN A 38 4.95 0.00 -2.68
N ALA A 39 4.20 0.95 -2.09
CA ALA A 39 3.24 0.63 -1.03
C ALA A 39 2.13 -0.31 -1.51
N THR A 40 1.60 -0.07 -2.71
CA THR A 40 0.52 -0.89 -3.28
C THR A 40 1.00 -2.30 -3.58
N GLN A 41 2.20 -2.44 -4.15
CA GLN A 41 2.82 -3.74 -4.41
C GLN A 41 3.05 -4.51 -3.12
N LYS A 42 3.61 -3.86 -2.09
CA LYS A 42 3.81 -4.45 -0.76
C LYS A 42 2.50 -4.97 -0.16
N ILE A 43 1.43 -4.17 -0.21
CA ILE A 43 0.10 -4.59 0.30
C ILE A 43 -0.40 -5.84 -0.44
N ALA A 44 -0.26 -5.86 -1.78
CA ALA A 44 -0.69 -7.00 -2.58
C ALA A 44 0.05 -8.28 -2.20
N ASP A 45 1.38 -8.19 -2.03
CA ASP A 45 2.22 -9.33 -1.69
C ASP A 45 1.91 -9.86 -0.28
N GLU A 46 1.84 -8.98 0.72
CA GLU A 46 1.54 -9.34 2.11
C GLU A 46 0.13 -9.94 2.26
N SER A 47 -0.82 -9.47 1.45
CA SER A 47 -2.21 -9.92 1.49
C SER A 47 -2.50 -11.09 0.55
N GLN A 48 -1.47 -11.63 -0.14
CA GLN A 48 -1.62 -12.67 -1.16
C GLN A 48 -2.73 -12.35 -2.18
N ALA A 49 -2.71 -11.12 -2.67
CA ALA A 49 -3.74 -10.52 -3.49
C ALA A 49 -3.19 -10.11 -4.86
N ASP A 50 -4.08 -9.95 -5.85
CA ASP A 50 -3.68 -9.32 -7.11
C ASP A 50 -3.58 -7.81 -6.91
N LEU A 51 -2.63 -7.14 -7.57
CA LEU A 51 -2.48 -5.67 -7.46
C LEU A 51 -3.81 -4.93 -7.75
N ARG A 52 -4.56 -5.42 -8.74
CA ARG A 52 -5.88 -4.87 -9.14
C ARG A 52 -6.95 -4.94 -8.05
N SER A 53 -6.78 -5.76 -7.02
CA SER A 53 -7.72 -5.89 -5.91
C SER A 53 -7.37 -5.02 -4.70
N VAL A 54 -6.22 -4.32 -4.74
CA VAL A 54 -5.84 -3.32 -3.73
C VAL A 54 -6.57 -2.01 -4.00
N ARG A 55 -7.12 -1.40 -2.95
CA ARG A 55 -7.73 -0.07 -2.96
C ARG A 55 -7.09 0.78 -1.87
N ILE A 56 -6.38 1.82 -2.30
CA ILE A 56 -5.81 2.81 -1.38
C ILE A 56 -6.92 3.82 -1.06
N LEU A 57 -7.20 3.97 0.24
CA LEU A 57 -8.25 4.85 0.78
C LEU A 57 -7.67 6.20 1.18
N ALA A 58 -6.43 6.20 1.68
CA ALA A 58 -5.68 7.39 2.02
C ALA A 58 -4.18 7.15 1.80
N PHE A 59 -3.49 8.17 1.31
CA PHE A 59 -2.05 8.15 1.07
C PHE A 59 -1.49 9.54 1.38
N ASN A 60 -0.69 9.67 2.43
CA ASN A 60 -0.13 10.94 2.88
C ASN A 60 1.33 10.78 3.25
N ARG A 61 2.16 11.80 2.95
CA ARG A 61 3.51 11.89 3.51
C ARG A 61 3.41 12.26 4.99
N VAL A 62 4.24 11.62 5.81
CA VAL A 62 4.36 11.82 7.26
C VAL A 62 5.69 12.49 7.57
#